data_AF-A0A840V7T1-F1
#
_entry.id   AF-A0A840V7T1-F1
#
_cell.length_a   1.000
_cell.length_b   1.000
_cell.length_c   1.000
_cell.angle_alpha   90.00
_cell.angle_beta   90.00
_cell.angle_gamma   90.00
#
_symmetry.space_group_name_H-M   'P 1'
#
loop_
_entity.id
_entity.type
_entity.pdbx_description
1 polymer ?
#
loop_
_entity_poly.entity_id
_entity_poly.type
_entity_poly.pdbx_seq_one_letter_code
_entity_poly.pdbx_strand_id
1 'polypeptide(L)'
;MHRFSNARSLQLLRTASGLYLLFPILWIALVATLVRGLMFDHRESLLASLAIIAALVLLFLLTLGLSGNIRCPLCHVKVFRRTGATMNSRHRKTLLGSPRLYIATRVTFTKHYRCPYCGEPCQTSRARRP
;
A
#
# COMPACT_ATOMS: atom_id res chain seq x y z
N MET A 1 3.59 -22.66 1.03
CA MET A 1 3.72 -21.18 0.96
C MET A 1 4.42 -20.83 -0.33
N HIS A 2 3.75 -20.17 -1.27
CA HIS A 2 4.34 -19.84 -2.57
C HIS A 2 5.21 -18.59 -2.49
N ARG A 3 6.38 -18.64 -3.14
CA ARG A 3 7.39 -17.60 -3.11
C ARG A 3 7.41 -16.86 -4.44
N PHE A 4 7.73 -15.57 -4.39
CA PHE A 4 7.99 -14.79 -5.61
C PHE A 4 9.31 -15.24 -6.23
N SER A 5 9.28 -15.65 -7.50
CA SER A 5 10.49 -15.99 -8.26
C SER A 5 11.31 -14.76 -8.63
N ASN A 6 10.67 -13.60 -8.76
CA ASN A 6 11.27 -12.40 -9.33
C ASN A 6 11.59 -11.34 -8.25
N ALA A 7 12.86 -10.95 -8.16
CA ALA A 7 13.34 -10.00 -7.15
C ALA A 7 12.77 -8.58 -7.35
N ARG A 8 12.55 -8.18 -8.62
CA ARG A 8 11.97 -6.88 -8.96
C ARG A 8 10.54 -6.73 -8.43
N SER A 9 9.70 -7.76 -8.58
CA SER A 9 8.34 -7.74 -8.04
C SER A 9 8.30 -7.66 -6.52
N LEU A 10 9.32 -8.20 -5.84
CA LEU A 10 9.42 -8.18 -4.38
C LEU A 10 9.86 -6.79 -3.87
N GLN A 11 10.81 -6.15 -4.56
CA GLN A 11 11.17 -4.75 -4.29
C GLN A 11 10.00 -3.80 -4.53
N LEU A 12 9.31 -3.94 -5.67
CA LEU A 12 8.10 -3.16 -5.99
C LEU A 12 6.99 -3.35 -4.94
N LEU A 13 6.80 -4.57 -4.45
CA LEU A 13 5.83 -4.86 -3.40
C LEU A 13 6.18 -4.11 -2.10
N ARG A 14 7.47 -4.08 -1.72
CA ARG A 14 7.93 -3.38 -0.51
C ARG A 14 7.82 -1.86 -0.64
N THR A 15 8.24 -1.30 -1.77
CA THR A 15 8.12 0.14 -2.02
C THR A 15 6.65 0.58 -2.07
N ALA A 16 5.79 -0.19 -2.74
CA ALA A 16 4.35 0.08 -2.77
C ALA A 16 3.71 -0.04 -1.38
N SER A 17 4.10 -1.04 -0.58
CA SER A 17 3.58 -1.21 0.78
C SER A 17 4.00 -0.06 1.69
N GLY A 18 5.24 0.43 1.57
CA GLY A 18 5.72 1.61 2.28
C GLY A 18 4.95 2.88 1.88
N LEU A 19 4.74 3.11 0.58
CA LEU A 19 3.94 4.24 0.10
C LEU A 19 2.50 4.19 0.64
N TYR A 20 1.87 3.02 0.66
CA TYR A 20 0.51 2.87 1.19
C TYR A 20 0.41 3.18 2.68
N LEU A 21 1.48 2.95 3.46
CA LEU A 21 1.55 3.33 4.87
C LEU A 21 1.85 4.82 5.07
N LEU A 22 2.59 5.43 4.16
CA LEU A 22 2.87 6.87 4.21
C LEU A 22 1.61 7.70 3.92
N PHE A 23 0.69 7.20 3.09
CA PHE A 23 -0.54 7.88 2.73
C PHE A 23 -1.42 8.33 3.92
N PRO A 24 -1.78 7.46 4.89
CA PRO A 24 -2.52 7.89 6.08
C PRO A 24 -1.73 8.85 6.98
N ILE A 25 -0.40 8.71 7.05
CA ILE A 25 0.47 9.61 7.83
C ILE A 25 0.44 11.03 7.23
N LEU A 26 0.55 11.14 5.91
CA LEU A 26 0.45 12.42 5.18
C LEU A 26 -0.93 13.07 5.36
N TRP A 27 -2.00 12.28 5.37
CA TRP A 27 -3.36 12.79 5.66
C TRP A 27 -3.46 13.39 7.06
N ILE A 28 -2.93 12.70 8.08
CA ILE A 28 -2.91 13.21 9.46
C ILE A 28 -2.09 14.50 9.53
N ALA A 29 -0.92 14.55 8.87
CA ALA A 29 -0.08 15.74 8.81
C ALA A 29 -0.78 16.92 8.09
N LEU A 30 -1.53 16.65 7.03
CA LEU A 30 -2.33 17.66 6.32
C LEU A 30 -3.40 18.25 7.25
N VAL A 31 -4.15 17.41 7.95
CA VAL A 31 -5.18 17.86 8.91
C VAL A 31 -4.55 18.68 10.03
N ALA A 32 -3.42 18.22 10.59
CA ALA A 32 -2.72 18.94 11.65
C ALA A 32 -2.20 20.32 11.20
N THR A 33 -1.66 20.41 9.98
CA THR A 33 -1.18 21.68 9.41
C THR A 33 -2.31 22.64 9.08
N LEU A 34 -3.45 22.15 8.58
CA LEU A 34 -4.65 22.95 8.36
C LEU A 34 -5.22 23.51 9.67
N VAL A 35 -5.33 22.68 10.72
CA VAL A 35 -5.80 23.11 12.04
C VAL A 35 -4.85 24.16 12.64
N ARG A 36 -3.53 23.96 12.51
CA ARG A 36 -2.54 24.95 12.94
C ARG A 36 -2.65 26.26 12.15
N GLY A 37 -2.86 26.18 10.83
CA GLY A 37 -3.05 27.35 9.96
C GLY A 37 -4.27 28.18 10.34
N LEU A 38 -5.39 27.52 10.68
CA LEU A 38 -6.62 28.17 11.17
C LEU A 38 -6.42 28.89 12.52
N MET A 39 -5.50 28.42 13.36
CA MET A 39 -5.28 28.97 14.70
C MET A 39 -4.26 30.12 14.72
N PHE A 40 -3.27 30.14 13.82
CA PHE A 40 -2.12 31.04 13.92
C PHE A 40 -1.90 31.98 12.72
N ASP A 41 -2.77 31.96 11.70
CA ASP A 41 -2.75 32.86 10.52
C ASP A 41 -1.33 33.17 9.99
N HIS A 42 -0.60 32.10 9.68
CA HIS A 42 0.78 32.18 9.20
C HIS A 42 0.91 31.62 7.80
N ARG A 43 1.49 32.43 6.90
CA ARG A 43 1.82 32.06 5.50
C ARG A 43 2.63 30.77 5.40
N GLU A 44 3.45 30.47 6.39
CA GLU A 44 4.22 29.22 6.49
C GLU A 44 3.32 27.96 6.51
N SER A 45 2.14 28.05 7.13
CA SER A 45 1.19 26.93 7.18
C SER A 45 0.54 26.66 5.82
N LEU A 46 0.36 27.70 5.00
CA LEU A 46 -0.13 27.57 3.62
C LEU A 46 0.90 26.91 2.70
N LEU A 47 2.19 27.30 2.81
CA LEU A 47 3.26 26.65 2.05
C LEU A 47 3.43 25.18 2.45
N ALA A 48 3.39 24.88 3.76
CA ALA A 48 3.50 23.51 4.26
C ALA A 48 2.34 22.62 3.79
N SER A 49 1.10 23.11 3.86
CA SER A 49 -0.07 22.37 3.38
C SER A 49 -0.03 22.14 1.86
N LEU A 50 0.43 23.12 1.08
CA LEU A 50 0.60 22.97 -0.37
C LEU A 50 1.68 21.93 -0.73
N ALA A 51 2.78 21.91 0.01
CA ALA A 51 3.82 20.89 -0.13
C ALA A 51 3.29 19.48 0.22
N ILE A 52 2.48 19.34 1.27
CA ILE A 52 1.86 18.05 1.65
C ILE A 52 0.87 17.59 0.57
N ILE A 53 0.08 18.50 0.01
CA ILE A 53 -0.84 18.19 -1.10
C ILE A 53 -0.05 17.72 -2.33
N ALA A 54 1.02 18.41 -2.71
CA ALA A 54 1.88 17.99 -3.82
C ALA A 54 2.49 16.60 -3.57
N ALA A 55 2.95 16.33 -2.35
CA ALA A 55 3.47 15.02 -1.96
C ALA A 55 2.39 13.93 -2.05
N LEU A 56 1.15 14.21 -1.61
CA LEU A 56 0.02 13.28 -1.72
C LEU A 56 -0.32 12.95 -3.17
N VAL A 57 -0.33 13.94 -4.06
CA VAL A 57 -0.56 13.75 -5.51
C VAL A 57 0.53 12.88 -6.12
N LEU A 58 1.79 13.18 -5.83
CA LEU A 58 2.93 12.38 -6.30
C LEU A 58 2.83 10.93 -5.81
N LEU A 59 2.48 10.73 -4.53
CA LEU A 59 2.27 9.40 -3.96
C LEU A 59 1.12 8.66 -4.65
N PHE A 60 0.04 9.36 -4.97
CA PHE A 60 -1.11 8.79 -5.66
C PHE A 60 -0.73 8.31 -7.07
N LEU A 61 0.04 9.10 -7.81
CA LEU A 61 0.55 8.71 -9.13
C LEU A 61 1.50 7.50 -9.05
N LEU A 62 2.42 7.50 -8.09
CA LEU A 62 3.34 6.37 -7.85
C LEU A 62 2.57 5.09 -7.49
N THR A 63 1.59 5.18 -6.58
CA THR A 63 0.77 4.02 -6.20
C THR A 63 -0.09 3.52 -7.36
N LEU A 64 -0.61 4.39 -8.22
CA LEU A 64 -1.29 4.01 -9.46
C LEU A 64 -0.37 3.22 -10.40
N GLY A 65 0.85 3.70 -10.65
CA GLY A 65 1.83 3.02 -11.49
C GLY A 65 2.28 1.67 -10.92
N LEU A 66 2.59 1.62 -9.62
CA LEU A 66 3.09 0.43 -8.93
C LEU A 66 2.01 -0.64 -8.73
N SER A 67 0.77 -0.24 -8.43
CA SER A 67 -0.35 -1.18 -8.18
C SER A 67 -0.75 -2.00 -9.42
N GLY A 68 -0.38 -1.55 -10.63
CA GLY A 68 -0.67 -2.24 -11.88
C GLY A 68 0.13 -3.52 -12.12
N ASN A 69 1.33 -3.63 -11.53
CA ASN A 69 2.29 -4.68 -11.86
C ASN A 69 2.46 -5.77 -10.80
N ILE A 70 1.87 -5.61 -9.61
CA ILE A 70 1.98 -6.60 -8.54
C ILE A 70 0.91 -7.69 -8.74
N ARG A 71 1.34 -8.85 -9.24
CA ARG A 71 0.50 -10.03 -9.46
C ARG A 71 0.81 -11.13 -8.45
N CYS A 72 -0.20 -11.89 -8.05
CA CYS A 72 0.02 -13.09 -7.25
C CYS A 72 0.69 -14.18 -8.12
N PRO A 73 1.71 -14.90 -7.63
CA PRO A 73 2.40 -15.94 -8.41
C PRO A 73 1.53 -17.18 -8.70
N LEU A 74 0.38 -17.34 -8.03
CA LEU A 74 -0.57 -18.43 -8.30
C LEU A 74 -1.71 -18.01 -9.21
N CYS A 75 -2.52 -17.06 -8.72
CA CYS A 75 -3.73 -16.68 -9.43
C CYS A 75 -3.47 -15.62 -10.51
N HIS A 76 -2.25 -15.08 -10.59
CA HIS A 76 -1.86 -13.98 -11.50
C HIS A 76 -2.71 -12.71 -11.38
N VAL A 77 -3.65 -12.66 -10.43
CA VAL A 77 -4.51 -11.52 -10.16
C VAL A 77 -3.70 -10.39 -9.55
N LYS A 78 -4.04 -9.15 -9.94
CA LYS A 78 -3.44 -7.92 -9.42
C LYS A 78 -3.90 -7.72 -7.98
N VAL A 79 -2.96 -7.82 -7.04
CA VAL A 79 -3.25 -7.81 -5.59
C VAL A 79 -3.78 -6.44 -5.14
N PHE A 80 -3.29 -5.36 -5.74
CA PHE A 80 -3.65 -3.98 -5.38
C PHE A 80 -4.72 -3.35 -6.26
N ARG A 81 -5.10 -3.95 -7.39
CA ARG A 81 -6.14 -3.41 -8.27
C ARG A 81 -7.47 -4.10 -7.95
N ARG A 82 -8.58 -3.35 -7.94
CA ARG A 82 -9.92 -3.95 -7.97
C ARG A 82 -10.00 -4.72 -9.29
N THR A 83 -10.06 -6.03 -9.21
CA THR A 83 -10.35 -6.89 -10.36
C THR A 83 -11.77 -7.40 -10.22
N GLY A 84 -12.42 -7.72 -11.34
CA GLY A 84 -13.77 -8.32 -11.34
C GLY A 84 -13.83 -9.72 -10.72
N ALA A 85 -12.69 -10.26 -10.27
CA ALA A 85 -12.63 -11.52 -9.55
C ALA A 85 -13.26 -11.37 -8.15
N THR A 86 -14.12 -12.33 -7.80
CA THR A 86 -14.76 -12.39 -6.48
C THR A 86 -13.71 -12.52 -5.39
N MET A 87 -13.65 -11.51 -4.53
CA MET A 87 -12.76 -11.49 -3.37
C MET A 87 -13.22 -12.56 -2.38
N ASN A 88 -12.27 -13.31 -1.80
CA ASN A 88 -12.62 -14.34 -0.83
C ASN A 88 -13.31 -13.71 0.39
N SER A 89 -14.42 -14.31 0.84
CA SER A 89 -15.25 -13.82 1.96
C SER A 89 -14.45 -13.59 3.24
N ARG A 90 -13.36 -14.36 3.43
CA ARG A 90 -12.46 -14.27 4.59
C ARG A 90 -11.68 -12.94 4.65
N HIS A 91 -11.40 -12.29 3.53
CA HIS A 91 -10.73 -10.97 3.48
C HIS A 91 -11.70 -9.79 3.41
N ARG A 92 -13.00 -10.06 3.22
CA ARG A 92 -14.08 -9.05 3.26
C ARG A 92 -14.24 -8.43 4.65
N LYS A 93 -13.78 -9.13 5.71
CA LYS A 93 -13.84 -8.72 7.13
C LYS A 93 -12.49 -8.24 7.68
N THR A 94 -11.65 -7.60 6.88
CA THR A 94 -10.36 -7.09 7.39
C THR A 94 -10.58 -5.85 8.25
N LEU A 95 -10.09 -5.88 9.51
CA LEU A 95 -10.24 -4.85 10.55
C LEU A 95 -9.81 -3.43 10.12
N LEU A 96 -8.92 -3.31 9.13
CA LEU A 96 -8.45 -2.01 8.61
C LEU A 96 -9.31 -1.46 7.45
N GLY A 97 -10.50 -2.02 7.19
CA GLY A 97 -11.45 -1.55 6.16
C GLY A 97 -11.00 -1.74 4.70
N SER A 98 -9.70 -1.90 4.46
CA SER A 98 -9.07 -2.05 3.16
C SER A 98 -8.16 -3.29 3.13
N PRO A 99 -8.47 -4.30 2.30
CA PRO A 99 -7.61 -5.47 2.11
C PRO A 99 -6.20 -5.10 1.63
N ARG A 100 -6.04 -3.94 0.99
CA ARG A 100 -4.75 -3.44 0.49
C ARG A 100 -3.85 -2.98 1.63
N LEU A 101 -4.42 -2.28 2.62
CA LEU A 101 -3.69 -1.84 3.81
C LEU A 101 -3.27 -3.03 4.68
N TYR A 102 -4.14 -4.03 4.81
CA TYR A 102 -3.82 -5.28 5.50
C TYR A 102 -2.64 -6.01 4.85
N ILE A 103 -2.61 -6.06 3.51
CA ILE A 103 -1.49 -6.68 2.79
C ILE A 103 -0.24 -5.83 2.95
N ALA A 104 -0.31 -4.50 2.78
CA ALA A 104 0.84 -3.61 2.94
C ALA A 104 1.49 -3.74 4.34
N THR A 105 0.68 -3.71 5.40
CA THR A 105 1.15 -3.93 6.78
C THR A 105 1.79 -5.31 6.96
N ARG A 106 1.14 -6.38 6.48
CA ARG A 106 1.68 -7.75 6.56
C ARG A 106 2.99 -7.93 5.79
N VAL A 107 3.10 -7.32 4.61
CA VAL A 107 4.32 -7.34 3.80
C VAL A 107 5.47 -6.63 4.52
N THR A 108 5.21 -5.45 5.11
CA THR A 108 6.22 -4.65 5.81
C THR A 108 6.65 -5.27 7.14
N PHE A 109 5.69 -5.71 7.96
CA PHE A 109 5.97 -6.20 9.33
C PHE A 109 6.25 -7.71 9.40
N THR A 110 5.50 -8.54 8.67
CA THR A 110 5.57 -10.01 8.81
C THR A 110 6.20 -10.73 7.63
N LYS A 111 6.54 -10.02 6.54
CA LYS A 111 7.15 -10.59 5.32
C LYS A 111 6.38 -11.77 4.72
N HIS A 112 5.09 -11.89 5.04
CA HIS A 112 4.19 -12.90 4.50
C HIS A 112 2.77 -12.33 4.48
N TYR A 113 1.99 -12.65 3.47
CA TYR A 113 0.59 -12.22 3.38
C TYR A 113 -0.27 -13.30 2.73
N ARG A 114 -1.59 -13.29 2.98
CA ARG A 114 -2.53 -14.13 2.24
C ARG A 114 -3.15 -13.32 1.11
N CYS A 115 -3.15 -13.90 -0.10
CA CYS A 115 -3.76 -13.25 -1.25
C CYS A 115 -5.28 -13.08 -1.03
N PRO A 116 -5.87 -11.89 -1.28
CA PRO A 116 -7.30 -11.64 -1.09
C PRO A 116 -8.21 -12.42 -2.03
N TYR A 117 -7.67 -12.90 -3.15
CA TYR A 117 -8.40 -13.60 -4.19
C TYR A 117 -8.30 -15.11 -4.00
N CYS A 118 -7.11 -15.71 -4.17
CA CYS A 118 -6.94 -17.16 -3.99
C CYS A 118 -6.89 -17.63 -2.53
N GLY A 119 -6.73 -16.72 -1.55
CA GLY A 119 -6.66 -17.08 -0.13
C GLY A 119 -5.35 -17.74 0.31
N GLU A 120 -4.46 -18.09 -0.62
CA GLU A 120 -3.21 -18.77 -0.32
C GLU A 120 -2.16 -17.87 0.34
N PRO A 121 -1.32 -18.43 1.24
CA PRO A 121 -0.22 -17.71 1.86
C PRO A 121 0.97 -17.55 0.90
N CYS A 122 1.29 -16.30 0.61
CA CYS A 122 2.46 -15.87 -0.16
C CYS A 122 3.57 -15.38 0.79
N GLN A 123 4.80 -15.84 0.57
CA GLN A 123 5.98 -15.32 1.25
C GLN A 123 6.60 -14.18 0.44
N THR A 124 6.97 -13.10 1.13
CA THR A 124 7.74 -11.97 0.56
C THR A 124 9.22 -12.05 0.96
N SER A 125 9.72 -13.29 1.07
CA SER A 125 11.13 -13.63 1.14
C SER A 125 11.55 -14.26 -0.19
N ARG A 126 12.80 -14.00 -0.60
CA ARG A 126 13.38 -14.59 -1.80
C ARG A 126 13.45 -16.11 -1.61
N ALA A 127 13.20 -16.89 -2.66
CA ALA A 127 13.64 -18.28 -2.65
C ALA A 127 15.17 -18.28 -2.52
N ARG A 128 15.72 -18.87 -1.44
CA ARG A 128 17.13 -19.27 -1.42
C ARG A 128 17.28 -20.25 -2.59
N ARG A 129 18.07 -19.88 -3.60
CA ARG A 129 18.53 -20.87 -4.59
C ARG A 129 19.37 -21.89 -3.82
N PRO A 130 19.12 -23.20 -4.00
CA PRO A 130 20.03 -24.23 -3.52
C PRO A 130 21.40 -24.06 -4.17
#